data_AF-A0A7W6U0G1-F1
#
_entry.id   AF-A0A7W6U0G1-F1
#
_cell.length_a   1.000
_cell.length_b   1.000
_cell.length_c   1.000
_cell.angle_alpha   90.00
_cell.angle_beta   90.00
_cell.angle_gamma   90.00
#
_symmetry.space_group_name_H-M   'P 1'
#
loop_
_entity.id
_entity.type
_entity.pdbx_description
1 polymer ?
#
loop_
_entity_poly.entity_id
_entity_poly.type
_entity_poly.pdbx_seq_one_letter_code
_entity_poly.pdbx_strand_id
1 'polypeptide(L)'
;METRRIHVDKGCRGHNHPHRFRVWISGQVRRVTASIRREMKRRAAVEPVIGHIKAEHRMDRNYLKGRIDDRINAVLAAAGYNFGLLLRWLAEFLRDTIRAFLDTLPAENIA
;
A
#
# COMPACT_ATOMS: atom_id res chain seq x y z
N MET A 1 -20.28 17.00 -14.04
CA MET A 1 -19.85 16.33 -12.80
C MET A 1 -20.51 14.96 -12.75
N GLU A 2 -19.84 13.93 -13.25
CA GLU A 2 -20.43 12.61 -13.53
C GLU A 2 -19.28 11.60 -13.42
N THR A 3 -19.28 10.47 -12.72
CA THR A 3 -20.22 9.74 -11.87
C THR A 3 -19.36 9.13 -10.75
N ARG A 4 -19.81 9.16 -9.49
CA ARG A 4 -19.08 8.56 -8.35
C ARG A 4 -19.06 7.03 -8.51
N ARG A 5 -18.04 6.49 -9.20
CA ARG A 5 -17.80 5.05 -9.36
C ARG A 5 -17.24 4.50 -8.04
N ILE A 6 -17.82 3.40 -7.57
CA ILE A 6 -17.48 2.78 -6.29
C ILE A 6 -16.88 1.41 -6.60
N HIS A 7 -15.63 1.19 -6.21
CA HIS A 7 -15.03 -0.15 -6.26
C HIS A 7 -15.04 -0.74 -4.87
N VAL A 8 -15.45 -1.99 -4.78
CA VAL A 8 -15.68 -2.71 -3.53
C VAL A 8 -15.14 -4.12 -3.61
N ASP A 9 -14.79 -4.65 -2.45
CA ASP A 9 -14.28 -6.00 -2.32
C ASP A 9 -15.37 -7.06 -2.49
N LYS A 10 -14.95 -8.31 -2.71
CA LYS A 10 -15.87 -9.47 -2.82
C LYS A 10 -16.78 -9.63 -1.60
N GLY A 11 -16.35 -9.20 -0.42
CA GLY A 11 -17.16 -9.22 0.81
C GLY A 11 -18.41 -8.33 0.77
N CYS A 12 -18.47 -7.36 -0.16
CA CYS A 12 -19.65 -6.52 -0.35
C CYS A 12 -20.72 -7.16 -1.26
N ARG A 13 -20.50 -8.40 -1.73
CA ARG A 13 -21.47 -9.12 -2.57
C ARG A 13 -22.77 -9.35 -1.79
N GLY A 14 -23.90 -9.01 -2.41
CA GLY A 14 -25.23 -9.16 -1.80
C GLY A 14 -25.81 -7.89 -1.15
N HIS A 15 -24.99 -6.86 -0.94
CA HIS A 15 -25.51 -5.57 -0.46
C HIS A 15 -26.26 -4.84 -1.58
N ASN A 16 -27.53 -4.52 -1.34
CA ASN A 16 -28.38 -3.87 -2.33
C ASN A 16 -28.05 -2.38 -2.40
N HIS A 17 -27.12 -2.00 -3.28
CA HIS A 17 -26.82 -0.60 -3.54
C HIS A 17 -27.85 -0.02 -4.51
N PRO A 18 -28.41 1.18 -4.28
CA PRO A 18 -29.40 1.82 -5.17
C PRO A 18 -28.90 2.07 -6.61
N HIS A 19 -27.59 1.91 -6.85
CA HIS A 19 -26.96 2.15 -8.15
C HIS A 19 -26.01 1.01 -8.54
N ARG A 20 -26.57 -0.17 -8.84
CA ARG A 20 -25.80 -1.38 -9.21
C ARG A 20 -24.77 -1.18 -10.33
N PHE A 21 -25.05 -0.35 -11.33
CA PHE A 21 -24.13 -0.12 -12.46
C PHE A 21 -22.93 0.78 -12.13
N ARG A 22 -22.91 1.38 -10.94
CA ARG A 22 -21.78 2.21 -10.46
C ARG A 22 -20.85 1.46 -9.51
N VAL A 23 -21.20 0.22 -9.16
CA VAL A 23 -20.49 -0.61 -8.18
C VAL A 23 -19.70 -1.68 -8.92
N TRP A 24 -18.38 -1.68 -8.76
CA TRP A 24 -17.47 -2.62 -9.40
C TRP A 24 -16.85 -3.52 -8.33
N ILE A 25 -17.05 -4.83 -8.44
CA ILE A 25 -16.57 -5.79 -7.44
C ILE A 25 -15.18 -6.29 -7.84
N SER A 26 -14.26 -6.41 -6.88
CA SER A 26 -12.91 -6.95 -7.12
C SER A 26 -12.98 -8.35 -7.76
N GLY A 27 -12.19 -8.55 -8.83
CA GLY A 27 -12.21 -9.78 -9.64
C GLY A 27 -13.38 -9.90 -10.64
N GLN A 28 -14.19 -8.86 -10.84
CA GLN A 28 -15.17 -8.85 -11.92
C GLN A 28 -14.47 -8.87 -13.29
N VAL A 29 -14.83 -9.86 -14.14
CA VAL A 29 -14.23 -10.02 -15.47
C VAL A 29 -15.17 -9.49 -16.58
N ARG A 30 -16.49 -9.58 -16.36
CA ARG A 30 -17.51 -9.18 -17.34
C ARG A 30 -17.84 -7.69 -17.25
N ARG A 31 -18.09 -7.06 -18.41
CA ARG A 31 -18.49 -5.64 -18.55
C ARG A 31 -17.45 -4.62 -18.05
N VAL A 32 -16.17 -5.01 -17.94
CA VAL A 32 -15.08 -4.14 -17.46
C VAL A 32 -14.33 -3.50 -18.63
N THR A 33 -14.36 -2.17 -18.73
CA THR A 33 -13.54 -1.39 -19.68
C THR A 33 -12.06 -1.38 -19.26
N ALA A 34 -11.13 -1.14 -20.20
CA ALA A 34 -9.70 -1.06 -19.90
C ALA A 34 -9.33 -0.07 -18.78
N SER A 35 -10.03 1.08 -18.72
CA SER A 35 -9.86 2.08 -17.65
C SER A 35 -10.23 1.52 -16.27
N ILE A 36 -11.33 0.77 -16.21
CA ILE A 36 -11.84 0.14 -14.99
C ILE A 36 -10.90 -0.99 -14.55
N ARG A 37 -10.41 -1.80 -15.50
CA ARG A 37 -9.41 -2.84 -15.23
C ARG A 37 -8.13 -2.25 -14.63
N ARG A 38 -7.64 -1.12 -15.18
CA ARG A 38 -6.45 -0.43 -14.65
C ARG A 38 -6.69 0.10 -13.25
N GLU A 39 -7.88 0.63 -12.96
CA GLU A 39 -8.23 1.11 -11.63
C GLU A 39 -8.32 -0.03 -10.60
N MET A 40 -8.98 -1.14 -10.96
CA MET A 40 -9.04 -2.35 -10.14
C MET A 40 -7.64 -2.93 -9.88
N LYS A 41 -6.76 -2.96 -10.88
CA LYS A 41 -5.37 -3.43 -10.72
C LYS A 41 -4.57 -2.56 -9.75
N ARG A 42 -4.75 -1.23 -9.79
CA ARG A 42 -4.11 -0.32 -8.82
C ARG A 42 -4.60 -0.58 -7.39
N ARG A 43 -5.91 -0.81 -7.19
CA ARG A 43 -6.46 -1.14 -5.86
C ARG A 43 -5.98 -2.48 -5.34
N ALA A 44 -5.96 -3.50 -6.20
CA ALA A 44 -5.47 -4.83 -5.84
C ALA A 44 -3.99 -4.83 -5.41
N ALA A 45 -3.17 -3.88 -5.87
CA ALA A 45 -1.79 -3.71 -5.40
C ALA A 45 -1.69 -3.02 -4.02
N VAL A 46 -2.70 -2.23 -3.65
CA VAL A 46 -2.74 -1.50 -2.36
C VAL A 46 -3.34 -2.36 -1.24
N GLU A 47 -4.26 -3.28 -1.56
CA GLU A 47 -4.88 -4.19 -0.59
C GLU A 47 -3.86 -5.01 0.24
N PRO A 48 -2.82 -5.63 -0.35
CA PRO A 48 -1.78 -6.33 0.42
C PRO A 48 -1.02 -5.40 1.36
N VAL A 49 -0.74 -4.16 0.93
CA VAL A 49 -0.08 -3.15 1.76
C VAL A 49 -0.97 -2.78 2.96
N ILE A 50 -2.26 -2.57 2.74
CA ILE A 50 -3.22 -2.32 3.84
C ILE A 50 -3.30 -3.53 4.78
N GLY A 51 -3.32 -4.75 4.26
CA GLY A 51 -3.31 -5.98 5.07
C GLY A 51 -2.05 -6.08 5.94
N HIS A 52 -0.89 -5.79 5.36
CA HIS A 52 0.39 -5.80 6.07
C HIS A 52 0.47 -4.68 7.12
N ILE A 53 -0.04 -3.48 6.83
CA ILE A 53 -0.12 -2.39 7.82
C ILE A 53 -1.05 -2.77 8.98
N LYS A 54 -2.18 -3.45 8.70
CA LYS A 54 -3.08 -3.98 9.74
C LYS A 54 -2.40 -5.00 10.64
N ALA A 55 -1.72 -5.99 10.05
CA ALA A 55 -1.12 -7.10 10.77
C ALA A 55 0.20 -6.74 11.48
N GLU A 56 1.13 -6.08 10.78
CA GLU A 56 2.51 -5.89 11.24
C GLU A 56 2.77 -4.51 11.85
N HIS A 57 2.07 -3.47 11.39
CA HIS A 57 2.24 -2.10 11.88
C HIS A 57 1.26 -1.72 12.99
N ARG A 58 0.73 -2.71 13.72
CA ARG A 58 -0.09 -2.52 14.94
C ARG A 58 -1.33 -1.65 14.75
N MET A 59 -1.78 -1.43 13.52
CA MET A 59 -3.01 -0.68 13.25
C MET A 59 -4.23 -1.36 13.92
N ASP A 60 -4.20 -2.69 14.08
CA ASP A 60 -5.24 -3.47 14.76
C ASP A 60 -5.14 -3.46 16.31
N ARG A 61 -4.09 -2.84 16.85
CA ARG A 61 -3.82 -2.75 18.31
C ARG A 61 -4.00 -1.34 18.84
N ASN A 62 -4.97 -0.59 18.30
CA ASN A 62 -5.35 0.67 18.92
C ASN A 62 -6.11 0.40 20.23
N TYR A 63 -5.47 0.65 21.36
CA TYR A 63 -6.11 0.54 22.68
C TYR A 63 -6.80 1.84 23.12
N LEU A 64 -6.69 2.90 22.31
CA LEU A 64 -7.35 4.17 22.55
C LEU A 64 -8.81 4.11 22.07
N LYS A 65 -9.72 4.63 22.88
CA LYS A 65 -11.15 4.47 22.70
C LYS A 65 -11.73 5.67 21.95
N GLY A 66 -11.97 5.52 20.64
CA GLY A 66 -12.80 6.47 19.90
C GLY A 66 -12.46 6.60 18.42
N ARG A 67 -13.43 7.11 17.64
CA ARG A 67 -13.29 7.28 16.17
C ARG A 67 -12.18 8.25 15.76
N ILE A 68 -11.80 9.17 16.64
CA ILE A 68 -10.72 10.13 16.39
C ILE A 68 -9.37 9.40 16.50
N ASP A 69 -9.19 8.64 17.57
CA ASP A 69 -7.96 7.90 17.81
C ASP A 69 -7.73 6.82 16.76
N ASP A 70 -8.78 6.14 16.29
CA ASP A 70 -8.70 5.16 15.20
C ASP A 70 -8.17 5.78 13.90
N ARG A 71 -8.59 7.02 13.60
CA ARG A 71 -8.12 7.75 12.41
C ARG A 71 -6.65 8.13 12.57
N ILE A 72 -6.27 8.61 13.75
CA ILE A 72 -4.88 8.99 14.05
C ILE A 72 -3.97 7.77 13.95
N ASN A 73 -4.36 6.64 14.56
CA ASN A 73 -3.61 5.40 14.50
C ASN A 73 -3.43 4.89 13.07
N ALA A 74 -4.48 4.97 12.24
CA ALA A 74 -4.39 4.58 10.84
C ALA A 74 -3.40 5.44 10.05
N VAL A 75 -3.40 6.76 10.26
CA VAL A 75 -2.46 7.69 9.61
C VAL A 75 -1.03 7.44 10.06
N LEU A 76 -0.80 7.28 11.37
CA LEU A 76 0.53 7.03 11.93
C LEU A 76 1.10 5.69 11.49
N ALA A 77 0.29 4.63 11.47
CA ALA A 77 0.71 3.31 10.99
C ALA A 77 1.09 3.34 9.50
N ALA A 78 0.33 4.06 8.67
CA ALA A 78 0.67 4.26 7.26
C ALA A 78 1.96 5.08 7.08
N ALA A 79 2.15 6.14 7.87
CA ALA A 79 3.37 6.94 7.85
C ALA A 79 4.59 6.09 8.26
N GLY A 80 4.47 5.30 9.33
CA GLY A 80 5.52 4.39 9.80
C GLY A 80 5.93 3.35 8.75
N TYR A 81 4.95 2.79 8.03
CA TYR A 81 5.23 1.89 6.90
C TYR A 81 6.03 2.58 5.79
N ASN A 82 5.63 3.80 5.40
CA ASN A 82 6.32 4.58 4.38
C ASN A 82 7.75 4.95 4.79
N PHE A 83 7.95 5.37 6.04
CA PHE A 83 9.29 5.63 6.57
C PHE A 83 10.15 4.38 6.57
N GLY A 84 9.59 3.21 6.93
CA GLY A 84 10.30 1.94 6.83
C GLY A 84 10.76 1.61 5.41
N LEU A 85 9.95 1.92 4.38
CA LEU A 85 10.34 1.73 2.99
C LEU A 85 11.47 2.69 2.57
N LEU A 86 11.38 3.95 2.96
CA LEU A 86 12.43 4.95 2.67
C LEU A 86 13.75 4.58 3.34
N LEU A 87 13.72 4.13 4.60
CA LEU A 87 14.93 3.72 5.31
C LEU A 87 15.57 2.47 4.69
N ARG A 88 14.77 1.50 4.23
CA ARG A 88 15.30 0.32 3.50
C ARG A 88 15.98 0.74 2.20
N TRP A 89 15.33 1.61 1.42
CA TRP A 89 15.91 2.14 0.19
C TRP A 89 17.21 2.90 0.45
N LEU A 90 17.23 3.77 1.48
CA LEU A 90 18.43 4.51 1.86
C LEU A 90 19.56 3.58 2.30
N ALA A 91 19.25 2.52 3.05
CA ALA A 91 20.24 1.54 3.48
C ALA A 91 20.86 0.77 2.31
N GLU A 92 20.06 0.40 1.30
CA GLU A 92 20.56 -0.21 0.06
C GLU A 92 21.44 0.76 -0.73
N PHE A 93 20.97 1.99 -0.91
CA PHE A 93 21.74 3.04 -1.60
C PHE A 93 23.10 3.30 -0.93
N LEU A 94 23.13 3.42 0.40
CA LEU A 94 24.38 3.60 1.14
C LEU A 94 25.30 2.39 1.04
N ARG A 95 24.75 1.17 1.08
CA ARG A 95 25.52 -0.06 0.91
C ARG A 95 26.20 -0.11 -0.46
N ASP A 96 25.47 0.22 -1.52
CA ASP A 96 26.00 0.23 -2.89
C ASP A 96 27.06 1.31 -3.05
N THR A 97 26.84 2.49 -2.47
CA THR A 97 27.80 3.60 -2.49
C THR A 97 29.10 3.22 -1.76
N ILE A 98 29.01 2.63 -0.57
CA ILE A 98 30.17 2.17 0.20
C ILE A 98 30.91 1.09 -0.57
N ARG A 99 30.19 0.13 -1.17
CA ARG A 99 30.81 -0.94 -1.96
C ARG A 99 31.58 -0.39 -3.16
N ALA A 100 30.94 0.49 -3.93
CA ALA A 100 31.60 1.14 -5.06
C ALA A 100 32.84 1.92 -4.62
N PHE A 101 32.78 2.60 -3.48
CA PHE A 101 33.94 3.29 -2.92
C PHE A 101 35.06 2.31 -2.54
N LEU A 102 34.75 1.20 -1.86
CA LEU A 102 35.73 0.19 -1.48
C LEU A 102 36.37 -0.48 -2.70
N ASP A 103 35.59 -0.75 -3.75
CA ASP A 103 36.08 -1.33 -5.00
C ASP A 103 37.03 -0.39 -5.76
N THR A 104 36.99 0.93 -5.49
CA THR A 104 37.90 1.93 -6.08
C THR A 104 39.20 2.12 -5.31
N LEU A 105 39.36 1.50 -4.13
CA LEU A 105 40.61 1.58 -3.37
C LEU A 105 41.66 0.68 -4.04
N PRO A 106 42.82 1.24 -4.46
CA PRO A 106 43.88 0.43 -5.04
C PRO A 106 44.41 -0.58 -4.01
N ALA A 107 44.76 -1.79 -4.46
CA ALA A 107 45.40 -2.83 -3.67
C ALA A 107 46.87 -2.51 -3.33
N GLU A 108 47.16 -1.24 -3.00
CA GLU A 108 48.48 -0.76 -2.62
C GLU A 108 48.41 -0.33 -1.16
N ASN A 109 48.69 -1.28 -0.26
CA ASN A 109 49.31 -1.08 1.07
C ASN A 109 49.33 -2.40 1.85
N ILE A 110 49.80 -3.47 1.20
CA ILE A 110 50.26 -4.68 1.89
C ILE A 110 51.60 -5.06 1.26
N ALA A 111 52.66 -4.38 1.70
CA ALA A 111 54.04 -4.81 1.61
C ALA A 111 54.64 -4.77 3.01
#